data_AF-A0AA88H0E4-F1
#
_entry.id   AF-A0AA88H0E4-F1
#
_cell.length_a   1.000
_cell.length_b   1.000
_cell.length_c   1.000
_cell.angle_alpha   90.00
_cell.angle_beta   90.00
_cell.angle_gamma   90.00
#
_symmetry.space_group_name_H-M   'P 1'
#
loop_
_entity.id
_entity.type
_entity.pdbx_description
1 polymer ?
#
loop_
_entity_poly.entity_id
_entity_poly.type
_entity_poly.pdbx_seq_one_letter_code
_entity_poly.pdbx_strand_id
1 'polypeptide(L)'
;MLSPNNTPALSTPPLLNKKPIKDWNTDDVIEFFKHHQFSEPLIECLKSHSCIGNQLIGDCVLNDLMNIGLDSNDAKKACELLQEFEKSLNTSFALDQAASCQAVDASSFNDTSFLPDDPEKFAWLQNLVVDYESYEKITSLSYTEWSHEDLALFLKANNFPLDIIYNIYNSGCDGTVELELLQDIVNSDIAKSVYHRMTQTVPSPVMSSDIELTSIKNDLIGIFGKDSKQGSRPKVDDSKLWKEEEMISKHSERIRFIKQKLTCLKLNEEELKQVSQNLVFPQRFLHKFLNPKRLPLSQQSTQPPSEPFMKVKLVIMKQSHPSIIRQIQAFPDELKNKVTKEMLQLAIMVGPWFLEWTDLSIAMVRTKPSCTPLATIELGTVQGLDNMKTAIRKVATLCTYWNASKNYNLHRYNTHSFCYCILKEMRVPFALPNHAFLSMMENNGFCELKYIWNDLSLTQQLRESNEISWDLKNELFKGNSVTFHSRELLWEFVASIQKIQPNYFNDSERKMDLQILTGFDRLFWVSESKSPMGEQLREERIRKEYHSPLLKNNQVHAKKIHRNVFNVDFRVEEFKVVDQPYETILVGDEIREYQSLKRK
;
A
#
# COMPACT_ATOMS: atom_id res chain seq x y z
N MET A 1 -23.30 -47.56 -23.65
CA MET A 1 -22.10 -47.00 -23.00
C MET A 1 -21.35 -46.22 -24.06
N LEU A 2 -21.46 -44.88 -24.04
CA LEU A 2 -20.73 -43.99 -24.94
C LEU A 2 -19.51 -43.45 -24.16
N SER A 3 -18.33 -43.58 -24.77
CA SER A 3 -17.05 -43.13 -24.21
C SER A 3 -17.02 -41.60 -24.03
N PRO A 4 -16.26 -41.07 -23.05
CA PRO A 4 -16.14 -39.64 -22.86
C PRO A 4 -15.34 -39.00 -24.01
N ASN A 5 -15.77 -37.82 -24.43
CA ASN A 5 -15.11 -36.98 -25.44
C ASN A 5 -13.67 -36.64 -25.00
N ASN A 6 -12.69 -37.04 -25.83
CA ASN A 6 -11.31 -36.57 -25.73
C ASN A 6 -11.23 -35.13 -26.27
N THR A 7 -11.07 -34.16 -25.38
CA THR A 7 -10.67 -32.80 -25.76
C THR A 7 -9.22 -32.83 -26.24
N PRO A 8 -8.88 -32.29 -27.43
CA PRO A 8 -7.50 -32.25 -27.90
C PRO A 8 -6.63 -31.41 -26.96
N ALA A 9 -5.46 -31.92 -26.59
CA ALA A 9 -4.49 -31.18 -25.77
C ALA A 9 -4.06 -29.89 -26.49
N LEU A 10 -4.01 -28.77 -25.77
CA LEU A 10 -3.49 -27.50 -26.29
C LEU A 10 -2.04 -27.72 -26.77
N SER A 11 -1.83 -27.73 -28.08
CA SER A 11 -0.50 -27.59 -28.65
C SER A 11 -0.13 -26.11 -28.64
N THR A 12 1.07 -25.76 -28.21
CA THR A 12 1.58 -24.39 -28.17
C THR A 12 2.77 -24.22 -29.11
N PRO A 13 3.04 -23.01 -29.64
CA PRO A 13 4.23 -22.77 -30.46
C PRO A 13 5.51 -23.12 -29.69
N PRO A 14 6.46 -23.86 -30.29
CA PRO A 14 7.66 -24.33 -29.59
C PRO A 14 8.48 -23.23 -28.91
N LEU A 15 8.41 -22.00 -29.43
CA LEU A 15 9.19 -20.86 -28.95
C LEU A 15 8.55 -20.13 -27.75
N LEU A 16 7.23 -20.22 -27.59
CA LEU A 16 6.51 -19.50 -26.52
C LEU A 16 6.45 -20.27 -25.20
N ASN A 17 6.74 -21.57 -25.21
CA ASN A 17 6.66 -22.45 -24.03
C ASN A 17 7.69 -22.16 -22.93
N LYS A 18 8.65 -21.27 -23.18
CA LYS A 18 9.74 -20.96 -22.24
C LYS A 18 9.72 -19.51 -21.76
N LYS A 19 8.74 -18.72 -22.18
CA LYS A 19 8.69 -17.28 -21.91
C LYS A 19 7.40 -16.94 -21.17
N PRO A 20 7.46 -16.37 -19.94
CA PRO A 20 6.28 -15.90 -19.24
C PRO A 20 5.48 -14.92 -20.11
N ILE A 21 4.14 -14.98 -20.06
CA ILE A 21 3.27 -14.11 -20.87
C ILE A 21 3.64 -12.64 -20.66
N LYS A 22 3.96 -12.22 -19.42
CA LYS A 22 4.32 -10.83 -19.08
C LYS A 22 5.53 -10.30 -19.86
N ASP A 23 6.39 -11.19 -20.36
CA ASP A 23 7.60 -10.85 -21.10
C ASP A 23 7.39 -10.87 -22.62
N TRP A 24 6.20 -11.28 -23.09
CA TRP A 24 5.88 -11.35 -24.52
C TRP A 24 5.90 -9.97 -25.17
N ASN A 25 6.63 -9.86 -26.28
CA ASN A 25 6.54 -8.71 -27.16
C ASN A 25 5.34 -8.85 -28.12
N THR A 26 5.13 -7.87 -28.98
CA THR A 26 4.01 -7.88 -29.94
C THR A 26 4.03 -9.07 -30.89
N ASP A 27 5.22 -9.51 -31.32
CA ASP A 27 5.34 -10.64 -32.23
C ASP A 27 5.01 -11.97 -31.55
N ASP A 28 5.43 -12.14 -30.29
CA ASP A 28 5.10 -13.30 -29.45
C ASP A 28 3.58 -13.42 -29.26
N VAL A 29 2.91 -12.29 -28.99
CA VAL A 29 1.44 -12.21 -28.87
C VAL A 29 0.79 -12.61 -30.19
N ILE A 30 1.24 -12.04 -31.31
CA ILE A 30 0.69 -12.37 -32.64
C ILE A 30 0.87 -13.85 -32.98
N GLU A 31 2.05 -14.41 -32.71
CA GLU A 31 2.34 -15.83 -32.96
C GLU A 31 1.43 -16.74 -32.13
N PHE A 32 1.19 -16.40 -30.86
CA PHE A 32 0.26 -17.14 -29.99
C PHE A 32 -1.17 -17.17 -30.56
N PHE A 33 -1.71 -16.01 -30.95
CA PHE A 33 -3.07 -15.92 -31.46
C PHE A 33 -3.22 -16.56 -32.86
N LYS A 34 -2.20 -16.46 -33.71
CA LYS A 34 -2.16 -17.17 -35.01
C LYS A 34 -2.20 -18.68 -34.84
N HIS A 35 -1.42 -19.20 -33.88
CA HIS A 35 -1.36 -20.63 -33.60
C HIS A 35 -2.70 -21.20 -33.14
N HIS A 36 -3.49 -20.41 -32.41
CA HIS A 36 -4.83 -20.78 -31.96
C HIS A 36 -5.94 -20.42 -32.95
N GLN A 37 -5.58 -20.13 -34.20
CA GLN A 37 -6.50 -19.89 -35.32
C GLN A 37 -7.51 -18.76 -35.07
N PHE A 38 -7.08 -17.69 -34.39
CA PHE A 38 -7.89 -16.47 -34.35
C PHE A 38 -7.93 -15.77 -35.71
N SER A 39 -8.95 -14.95 -35.90
CA SER A 39 -9.21 -14.27 -37.17
C SER A 39 -8.10 -13.27 -37.53
N GLU A 40 -7.76 -13.14 -38.82
CA GLU A 40 -6.77 -12.13 -39.28
C GLU A 40 -7.10 -10.69 -38.85
N PRO A 41 -8.38 -10.24 -38.79
CA PRO A 41 -8.71 -8.93 -38.23
C PRO A 41 -8.25 -8.73 -36.79
N LEU A 42 -8.32 -9.78 -35.95
CA LEU A 42 -7.77 -9.72 -34.59
C LEU A 42 -6.26 -9.53 -34.63
N ILE A 43 -5.57 -10.30 -35.45
CA ILE A 43 -4.12 -10.24 -35.58
C ILE A 43 -3.66 -8.84 -36.03
N GLU A 44 -4.34 -8.27 -37.04
CA GLU A 44 -4.08 -6.90 -37.51
C GLU A 44 -4.32 -5.87 -36.41
N CYS A 45 -5.36 -6.06 -35.61
CA CYS A 45 -5.68 -5.19 -34.49
C CYS A 45 -4.63 -5.24 -33.36
N LEU A 46 -4.21 -6.44 -32.94
CA LEU A 46 -3.15 -6.60 -31.94
C LEU A 46 -1.84 -5.97 -32.42
N LYS A 47 -1.57 -6.09 -33.73
CA LYS A 47 -0.41 -5.47 -34.38
C LYS A 47 -0.50 -3.95 -34.41
N SER A 48 -1.66 -3.36 -34.75
CA SER A 48 -1.84 -1.91 -34.81
C SER A 48 -1.73 -1.24 -33.43
N HIS A 49 -2.12 -1.95 -32.37
CA HIS A 49 -2.07 -1.46 -31.00
C HIS A 49 -0.77 -1.80 -30.27
N SER A 50 0.17 -2.51 -30.92
CA SER A 50 1.44 -2.93 -30.31
C SER A 50 1.23 -3.67 -28.97
N CYS A 51 0.24 -4.56 -28.94
CA CYS A 51 -0.14 -5.27 -27.71
C CYS A 51 1.01 -6.17 -27.22
N ILE A 52 1.44 -5.97 -25.97
CA ILE A 52 2.45 -6.81 -25.30
C ILE A 52 1.81 -7.68 -24.23
N GLY A 53 2.43 -8.80 -23.85
CA GLY A 53 1.76 -9.77 -22.99
C GLY A 53 1.47 -9.28 -21.56
N ASN A 54 2.21 -8.29 -21.02
CA ASN A 54 1.84 -7.64 -19.75
C ASN A 54 0.45 -6.98 -19.78
N GLN A 55 -0.02 -6.54 -20.96
CA GLN A 55 -1.35 -5.95 -21.12
C GLN A 55 -2.45 -7.00 -21.23
N LEU A 56 -2.09 -8.28 -21.39
CA LEU A 56 -3.00 -9.40 -21.63
C LEU A 56 -3.17 -10.29 -20.39
N ILE A 57 -2.71 -9.84 -19.21
CA ILE A 57 -2.79 -10.55 -17.94
C ILE A 57 -3.57 -9.70 -16.93
N GLY A 58 -4.50 -10.32 -16.20
CA GLY A 58 -5.27 -9.69 -15.12
C GLY A 58 -6.78 -9.58 -15.39
N ASP A 59 -7.51 -9.00 -14.43
CA ASP A 59 -8.98 -8.95 -14.43
C ASP A 59 -9.58 -7.98 -15.48
N CYS A 60 -8.77 -7.11 -16.07
CA CYS A 60 -9.21 -6.06 -17.00
C CYS A 60 -9.15 -6.45 -18.49
N VAL A 61 -8.56 -7.62 -18.81
CA VAL A 61 -8.21 -8.01 -20.19
C VAL A 61 -9.43 -8.08 -21.12
N LEU A 62 -10.60 -8.49 -20.62
CA LEU A 62 -11.79 -8.61 -21.47
C LEU A 62 -12.25 -7.25 -22.03
N ASN A 63 -12.27 -6.21 -21.19
CA ASN A 63 -12.70 -4.88 -21.62
C ASN A 63 -11.65 -4.25 -22.53
N ASP A 64 -10.37 -4.48 -22.26
CA ASP A 64 -9.27 -3.95 -23.08
C ASP A 64 -9.27 -4.58 -24.47
N LEU A 65 -9.53 -5.89 -24.57
CA LEU A 65 -9.75 -6.59 -25.84
C LEU A 65 -11.00 -6.05 -26.57
N MET A 66 -12.11 -5.84 -25.87
CA MET A 66 -13.29 -5.22 -26.50
C MET A 66 -13.01 -3.79 -26.98
N ASN A 67 -12.22 -3.01 -26.25
CA ASN A 67 -11.88 -1.62 -26.61
C ASN A 67 -10.99 -1.51 -27.84
N ILE A 68 -10.19 -2.54 -28.14
CA ILE A 68 -9.44 -2.62 -29.40
C ILE A 68 -10.31 -3.17 -30.55
N GLY A 69 -11.61 -3.40 -30.33
CA GLY A 69 -12.57 -3.74 -31.38
C GLY A 69 -12.83 -5.23 -31.60
N LEU A 70 -12.44 -6.09 -30.64
CA LEU A 70 -12.91 -7.47 -30.63
C LEU A 70 -14.40 -7.54 -30.27
N ASP A 71 -15.13 -8.44 -30.92
CA ASP A 71 -16.45 -8.81 -30.43
C ASP A 71 -16.33 -9.57 -29.09
N SER A 72 -17.43 -9.54 -28.33
CA SER A 72 -17.43 -10.09 -26.97
C SER A 72 -17.13 -11.59 -26.91
N ASN A 73 -17.41 -12.35 -27.97
CA ASN A 73 -17.18 -13.79 -27.97
C ASN A 73 -15.71 -14.10 -28.23
N ASP A 74 -15.09 -13.43 -29.21
CA ASP A 74 -13.67 -13.58 -29.50
C ASP A 74 -12.80 -13.05 -28.34
N ALA A 75 -13.19 -11.93 -27.73
CA ALA A 75 -12.50 -11.40 -26.54
C ALA A 75 -12.56 -12.38 -25.35
N LYS A 76 -13.73 -13.02 -25.13
CA LYS A 76 -13.89 -14.02 -24.07
C LYS A 76 -13.07 -15.28 -24.34
N LYS A 77 -13.09 -15.77 -25.58
CA LYS A 77 -12.28 -16.93 -26.01
C LYS A 77 -10.78 -16.65 -25.87
N ALA A 78 -10.34 -15.43 -26.19
CA ALA A 78 -8.97 -14.97 -25.99
C ALA A 78 -8.56 -14.98 -24.51
N CYS A 79 -9.41 -14.43 -23.63
CA CYS A 79 -9.15 -14.45 -22.18
C CYS A 79 -9.07 -15.87 -21.61
N GLU A 80 -10.00 -16.75 -22.00
CA GLU A 80 -10.01 -18.15 -21.54
C GLU A 80 -8.73 -18.89 -21.97
N LEU A 81 -8.29 -18.69 -23.22
CA LEU A 81 -7.05 -19.28 -23.74
C LEU A 81 -5.79 -18.74 -23.05
N LEU A 82 -5.73 -17.43 -22.79
CA LEU A 82 -4.61 -16.82 -22.06
C LEU A 82 -4.52 -17.34 -20.62
N GLN A 83 -5.65 -17.49 -19.93
CA GLN A 83 -5.70 -18.04 -18.57
C GLN A 83 -5.30 -19.52 -18.53
N GLU A 84 -5.77 -20.32 -19.48
CA GLU A 84 -5.40 -21.73 -19.58
C GLU A 84 -3.91 -21.89 -19.90
N PHE A 85 -3.39 -21.07 -20.81
CA PHE A 85 -1.98 -21.08 -21.17
C PHE A 85 -1.08 -20.59 -20.01
N GLU A 86 -1.48 -19.55 -19.27
CA GLU A 86 -0.77 -19.10 -18.06
C GLU A 86 -0.70 -20.22 -17.00
N LYS A 87 -1.81 -20.92 -16.79
CA LYS A 87 -1.87 -22.07 -15.89
C LYS A 87 -0.96 -23.21 -16.35
N SER A 88 -0.91 -23.48 -17.66
CA SER A 88 -0.03 -24.49 -18.25
C SER A 88 1.45 -24.10 -18.12
N LEU A 89 1.81 -22.84 -18.40
CA LEU A 89 3.16 -22.34 -18.22
C LEU A 89 3.61 -22.43 -16.77
N ASN A 90 2.78 -21.98 -15.82
CA ASN A 90 3.10 -22.06 -14.39
C ASN A 90 3.30 -23.51 -13.92
N THR A 91 2.54 -24.45 -14.49
CA THR A 91 2.70 -25.89 -14.22
C THR A 91 3.99 -26.43 -14.85
N SER A 92 4.29 -26.06 -16.11
CA SER A 92 5.53 -26.47 -16.80
C SER A 92 6.76 -25.89 -16.15
N PHE A 93 6.75 -24.61 -15.75
CA PHE A 93 7.86 -23.99 -15.02
C PHE A 93 8.06 -24.60 -13.64
N ALA A 94 6.98 -24.99 -12.95
CA ALA A 94 7.08 -25.71 -11.68
C ALA A 94 7.67 -27.12 -11.88
N LEU A 95 7.30 -27.82 -12.97
CA LEU A 95 7.85 -29.14 -13.32
C LEU A 95 9.29 -29.06 -13.83
N ASP A 96 9.64 -28.06 -14.63
CA ASP A 96 11.00 -27.80 -15.11
C ASP A 96 11.90 -27.30 -13.98
N GLN A 97 11.37 -26.54 -13.00
CA GLN A 97 12.11 -26.25 -11.76
C GLN A 97 12.29 -27.52 -10.94
N ALA A 98 11.26 -28.36 -10.78
CA ALA A 98 11.39 -29.62 -10.06
C ALA A 98 12.38 -30.59 -10.75
N ALA A 99 12.38 -30.65 -12.09
CA ALA A 99 13.27 -31.47 -12.89
C ALA A 99 14.68 -30.88 -13.00
N SER A 100 14.83 -29.55 -13.08
CA SER A 100 16.14 -28.88 -12.99
C SER A 100 16.74 -29.02 -11.60
N CYS A 101 15.93 -29.04 -10.54
CA CYS A 101 16.39 -29.36 -9.18
C CYS A 101 16.79 -30.84 -9.04
N GLN A 102 16.25 -31.76 -9.85
CA GLN A 102 16.68 -33.17 -9.92
C GLN A 102 17.86 -33.42 -10.88
N ALA A 103 18.06 -32.55 -11.89
CA ALA A 103 19.10 -32.71 -12.91
C ALA A 103 20.40 -31.94 -12.60
N VAL A 104 20.36 -30.93 -11.72
CA VAL A 104 21.56 -30.24 -11.22
C VAL A 104 22.40 -31.14 -10.27
N ASP A 105 21.85 -32.28 -9.84
CA ASP A 105 22.52 -33.27 -8.98
C ASP A 105 23.53 -34.20 -9.69
N ALA A 106 23.83 -34.03 -10.98
CA ALA A 106 24.75 -34.95 -11.68
C ALA A 106 25.99 -34.35 -12.37
N SER A 107 26.12 -33.02 -12.53
CA SER A 107 27.25 -32.50 -13.32
C SER A 107 27.91 -31.19 -12.90
N SER A 108 27.52 -30.53 -11.81
CA SER A 108 28.21 -29.29 -11.38
C SER A 108 28.67 -29.23 -9.93
N PHE A 109 28.54 -30.30 -9.15
CA PHE A 109 29.15 -30.40 -7.80
C PHE A 109 29.74 -31.80 -7.56
N ASN A 110 30.65 -32.21 -8.44
CA ASN A 110 31.66 -33.21 -8.09
C ASN A 110 32.90 -32.51 -7.50
N ASP A 111 32.67 -31.65 -6.50
CA ASP A 111 33.71 -31.35 -5.52
C ASP A 111 33.31 -32.08 -4.23
N THR A 112 33.90 -33.26 -4.11
CA THR A 112 33.70 -34.21 -3.03
C THR A 112 34.23 -33.64 -1.71
N SER A 113 33.34 -33.40 -0.75
CA SER A 113 33.37 -34.00 0.60
C SER A 113 32.56 -33.20 1.62
N PHE A 114 31.25 -32.99 1.38
CA PHE A 114 30.39 -32.65 2.51
C PHE A 114 30.10 -33.94 3.29
N LEU A 115 30.92 -34.20 4.31
CA LEU A 115 30.68 -35.26 5.29
C LEU A 115 30.06 -34.58 6.52
N PRO A 116 28.77 -34.82 6.82
CA PRO A 116 28.17 -34.26 8.03
C PRO A 116 28.88 -34.83 9.25
N ASP A 117 29.33 -33.95 10.15
CA ASP A 117 29.94 -34.34 11.43
C ASP A 117 29.00 -35.18 12.32
N ASP A 118 27.69 -35.11 12.06
CA ASP A 118 26.59 -35.80 12.74
C ASP A 118 25.60 -36.35 11.69
N PRO A 119 25.80 -37.61 11.23
CA PRO A 119 24.97 -38.23 10.21
C PRO A 119 23.50 -38.41 10.62
N GLU A 120 23.22 -38.53 11.91
CA GLU A 120 21.85 -38.71 12.43
C GLU A 120 21.05 -37.40 12.30
N LYS A 121 21.66 -36.26 12.64
CA LYS A 121 21.04 -34.94 12.41
C LYS A 121 20.83 -34.65 10.93
N PHE A 122 21.79 -35.00 10.08
CA PHE A 122 21.64 -34.83 8.63
C PHE A 122 20.49 -35.67 8.09
N ALA A 123 20.38 -36.93 8.51
CA ALA A 123 19.26 -37.80 8.16
C ALA A 123 17.92 -37.27 8.70
N TRP A 124 17.88 -36.70 9.90
CA TRP A 124 16.69 -36.04 10.43
C TRP A 124 16.27 -34.86 9.56
N LEU A 125 17.20 -33.96 9.21
CA LEU A 125 16.94 -32.84 8.31
C LEU A 125 16.46 -33.29 6.93
N GLN A 126 17.02 -34.37 6.38
CA GLN A 126 16.57 -34.92 5.11
C GLN A 126 15.12 -35.41 5.18
N ASN A 127 14.72 -35.99 6.31
CA ASN A 127 13.39 -36.55 6.54
C ASN A 127 12.37 -35.57 7.14
N LEU A 128 12.79 -34.35 7.52
CA LEU A 128 11.91 -33.33 8.10
C LEU A 128 10.75 -32.99 7.14
N VAL A 129 9.51 -33.35 7.49
CA VAL A 129 8.34 -33.06 6.64
C VAL A 129 7.86 -31.64 6.93
N VAL A 130 7.79 -30.80 5.90
CA VAL A 130 7.18 -29.47 6.00
C VAL A 130 5.69 -29.63 5.77
N ASP A 131 4.93 -29.79 6.85
CA ASP A 131 3.47 -29.70 6.79
C ASP A 131 3.00 -28.24 6.92
N TYR A 132 1.79 -27.98 6.42
CA TYR A 132 1.23 -26.64 6.37
C TYR A 132 0.97 -26.05 7.77
N GLU A 133 0.58 -26.86 8.75
CA GLU A 133 0.29 -26.38 10.11
C GLU A 133 1.57 -25.95 10.83
N SER A 134 2.64 -26.72 10.69
CA SER A 134 3.96 -26.40 11.22
C SER A 134 4.52 -25.13 10.57
N TYR A 135 4.38 -24.98 9.26
CA TYR A 135 4.83 -23.77 8.55
C TYR A 135 3.99 -22.53 8.91
N GLU A 136 2.66 -22.66 9.00
CA GLU A 136 1.76 -21.58 9.41
C GLU A 136 2.03 -21.17 10.87
N LYS A 137 2.27 -22.13 11.76
CA LYS A 137 2.67 -21.88 13.15
C LYS A 137 3.97 -21.07 13.21
N ILE A 138 5.02 -21.48 12.51
CA ILE A 138 6.32 -20.79 12.53
C ILE A 138 6.20 -19.37 11.96
N THR A 139 5.49 -19.20 10.83
CA THR A 139 5.29 -17.89 10.20
C THR A 139 4.37 -16.95 10.98
N SER A 140 3.65 -17.48 11.99
CA SER A 140 2.85 -16.69 12.93
C SER A 140 3.65 -16.19 14.14
N LEU A 141 4.80 -16.79 14.43
CA LEU A 141 5.71 -16.41 15.51
C LEU A 141 6.67 -15.31 15.05
N SER A 142 7.17 -14.50 16.00
CA SER A 142 8.31 -13.63 15.72
C SER A 142 9.53 -14.51 15.43
N TYR A 143 10.39 -14.11 14.48
CA TYR A 143 11.62 -14.85 14.20
C TYR A 143 12.50 -14.96 15.47
N THR A 144 12.42 -14.00 16.38
CA THR A 144 13.09 -14.05 17.69
C THR A 144 12.58 -15.14 18.64
N GLU A 145 11.50 -15.84 18.27
CA GLU A 145 10.92 -16.94 19.05
C GLU A 145 11.15 -18.30 18.38
N TRP A 146 11.79 -18.31 17.20
CA TRP A 146 12.08 -19.54 16.48
C TRP A 146 13.20 -20.30 17.17
N SER A 147 12.96 -21.56 17.48
CA SER A 147 14.03 -22.51 17.78
C SER A 147 14.88 -22.79 16.53
N HIS A 148 16.02 -23.44 16.70
CA HIS A 148 16.84 -23.92 15.59
C HIS A 148 16.10 -24.95 14.71
N GLU A 149 15.17 -25.72 15.29
CA GLU A 149 14.26 -26.60 14.54
C GLU A 149 13.26 -25.81 13.70
N ASP A 150 12.67 -24.74 14.25
CA ASP A 150 11.74 -23.87 13.53
C ASP A 150 12.45 -23.16 12.36
N LEU A 151 13.69 -22.71 12.58
CA LEU A 151 14.52 -22.11 11.54
C LEU A 151 14.84 -23.13 10.43
N ALA A 152 15.24 -24.35 10.78
CA ALA A 152 15.49 -25.41 9.80
C ALA A 152 14.23 -25.79 9.01
N LEU A 153 13.07 -25.85 9.67
CA LEU A 153 11.78 -26.13 9.01
C LEU A 153 11.40 -24.99 8.04
N PHE A 154 11.61 -23.74 8.45
CA PHE A 154 11.41 -22.57 7.57
C PHE A 154 12.34 -22.59 6.36
N LEU A 155 13.64 -22.86 6.55
CA LEU A 155 14.60 -22.95 5.46
C LEU A 155 14.25 -24.12 4.52
N LYS A 156 13.87 -25.27 5.06
CA LYS A 156 13.43 -26.41 4.25
C LYS A 156 12.16 -26.09 3.45
N ALA A 157 11.18 -25.43 4.06
CA ALA A 157 9.95 -25.00 3.40
C ALA A 157 10.17 -24.03 2.22
N ASN A 158 11.29 -23.31 2.25
CA ASN A 158 11.69 -22.37 1.21
C ASN A 158 12.73 -22.96 0.24
N ASN A 159 12.93 -24.29 0.24
CA ASN A 159 13.82 -25.03 -0.66
C ASN A 159 15.31 -24.63 -0.59
N PHE A 160 15.82 -24.36 0.61
CA PHE A 160 17.26 -24.13 0.79
C PHE A 160 18.07 -25.43 0.66
N PRO A 161 19.32 -25.37 0.15
CA PRO A 161 20.21 -26.53 0.09
C PRO A 161 20.42 -27.20 1.46
N LEU A 162 20.41 -28.54 1.49
CA LEU A 162 20.37 -29.31 2.74
C LEU A 162 21.66 -29.19 3.57
N ASP A 163 22.80 -29.00 2.90
CA ASP A 163 24.10 -28.72 3.51
C ASP A 163 24.10 -27.36 4.25
N ILE A 164 23.48 -26.33 3.67
CA ILE A 164 23.30 -25.02 4.31
C ILE A 164 22.40 -25.15 5.54
N ILE A 165 21.26 -25.85 5.40
CA ILE A 165 20.34 -26.08 6.52
C ILE A 165 21.04 -26.86 7.63
N TYR A 166 21.84 -27.87 7.29
CA TYR A 166 22.60 -28.65 8.26
C TYR A 166 23.63 -27.82 9.01
N ASN A 167 24.39 -26.97 8.31
CA ASN A 167 25.40 -26.13 8.95
C ASN A 167 24.76 -25.13 9.94
N ILE A 168 23.64 -24.51 9.56
CA ILE A 168 22.86 -23.59 10.42
C ILE A 168 22.22 -24.33 11.60
N TYR A 169 21.71 -25.54 11.36
CA TYR A 169 21.12 -26.35 12.42
C TYR A 169 22.17 -26.83 13.43
N ASN A 170 23.35 -27.25 12.96
CA ASN A 170 24.40 -27.81 13.81
C ASN A 170 25.19 -26.73 14.58
N SER A 171 25.20 -25.47 14.13
CA SER A 171 25.71 -24.34 14.90
C SER A 171 24.81 -23.99 16.10
N GLY A 172 23.62 -24.60 16.20
CA GLY A 172 22.64 -24.29 17.24
C GLY A 172 21.96 -22.94 17.03
N CYS A 173 22.00 -22.41 15.81
CA CYS A 173 21.46 -21.10 15.51
C CYS A 173 19.94 -21.12 15.55
N ASP A 174 19.39 -20.25 16.38
CA ASP A 174 17.97 -19.97 16.50
C ASP A 174 17.64 -18.66 15.77
N GLY A 175 16.37 -18.28 15.73
CA GLY A 175 16.01 -17.08 14.99
C GLY A 175 16.51 -15.77 15.62
N THR A 176 17.00 -15.76 16.88
CA THR A 176 17.56 -14.56 17.51
C THR A 176 19.03 -14.32 17.18
N VAL A 177 19.83 -15.38 17.05
CA VAL A 177 21.29 -15.30 17.04
C VAL A 177 21.88 -14.95 15.67
N GLU A 178 21.11 -15.05 14.57
CA GLU A 178 21.75 -15.18 13.25
C GLU A 178 21.41 -14.13 12.17
N LEU A 179 20.84 -12.96 12.50
CA LEU A 179 20.77 -11.87 11.50
C LEU A 179 22.18 -11.33 11.12
N GLU A 180 23.12 -11.35 12.06
CA GLU A 180 24.52 -10.91 11.84
C GLU A 180 25.39 -12.03 11.26
N LEU A 181 25.23 -13.28 11.72
CA LEU A 181 26.00 -14.44 11.23
C LEU A 181 25.57 -14.92 9.83
N LEU A 182 24.28 -14.85 9.46
CA LEU A 182 23.84 -15.13 8.07
C LEU A 182 24.38 -14.10 7.07
N GLN A 183 24.71 -12.89 7.55
CA GLN A 183 25.39 -11.86 6.77
C GLN A 183 26.88 -12.19 6.56
N ASP A 184 27.54 -12.76 7.57
CA ASP A 184 28.97 -13.10 7.54
C ASP A 184 29.27 -14.47 6.91
N ILE A 185 28.35 -15.44 6.95
CA ILE A 185 28.60 -16.82 6.50
C ILE A 185 28.56 -16.95 4.96
N VAL A 186 27.85 -16.12 4.18
CA VAL A 186 27.81 -16.30 2.70
C VAL A 186 27.54 -15.03 1.88
N ASN A 187 28.42 -14.72 0.93
CA ASN A 187 28.22 -13.75 -0.16
C ASN A 187 27.16 -14.18 -1.23
N SER A 188 26.22 -15.07 -0.89
CA SER A 188 25.28 -15.66 -1.83
C SER A 188 23.97 -14.88 -1.90
N ASP A 189 23.44 -14.67 -3.11
CA ASP A 189 22.12 -14.06 -3.35
C ASP A 189 20.98 -14.81 -2.64
N ILE A 190 21.19 -16.09 -2.36
CA ILE A 190 20.28 -16.97 -1.62
C ILE A 190 20.18 -16.52 -0.14
N ALA A 191 21.29 -16.16 0.51
CA ALA A 191 21.30 -15.66 1.89
C ALA A 191 20.67 -14.26 2.01
N LYS A 192 20.87 -13.39 1.02
CA LYS A 192 20.15 -12.10 0.93
C LYS A 192 18.63 -12.30 0.80
N SER A 193 18.20 -13.33 0.08
CA SER A 193 16.78 -13.74 0.01
C SER A 193 16.26 -14.29 1.34
N VAL A 194 17.05 -15.05 2.12
CA VAL A 194 16.70 -15.45 3.50
C VAL A 194 16.47 -14.23 4.37
N TYR A 195 17.47 -13.34 4.43
CA TYR A 195 17.46 -12.13 5.23
C TYR A 195 16.22 -11.28 4.90
N HIS A 196 15.94 -11.09 3.61
CA HIS A 196 14.78 -10.32 3.16
C HIS A 196 13.45 -10.98 3.54
N ARG A 197 13.35 -12.32 3.58
CA ARG A 197 12.12 -13.02 3.99
C ARG A 197 11.94 -13.05 5.51
N MET A 198 13.01 -13.25 6.29
CA MET A 198 12.96 -13.29 7.76
C MET A 198 12.69 -11.91 8.37
N THR A 199 13.25 -10.83 7.81
CA THR A 199 12.98 -9.45 8.25
C THR A 199 11.56 -8.97 7.91
N GLN A 200 10.84 -9.67 7.02
CA GLN A 200 9.44 -9.40 6.72
C GLN A 200 8.46 -10.07 7.70
N THR A 201 8.89 -11.09 8.44
CA THR A 201 8.10 -11.77 9.47
C THR A 201 8.29 -11.10 10.83
N VAL A 202 7.47 -10.06 11.07
CA VAL A 202 7.24 -9.35 12.35
C VAL A 202 8.46 -8.59 12.91
N PRO A 203 8.60 -7.28 12.60
CA PRO A 203 9.55 -6.44 13.33
C PRO A 203 9.06 -6.22 14.77
N SER A 204 9.94 -6.44 15.75
CA SER A 204 9.73 -5.99 17.13
C SER A 204 9.58 -4.46 17.16
N PRO A 205 8.61 -3.89 17.90
CA PRO A 205 8.34 -2.46 17.87
C PRO A 205 9.45 -1.68 18.59
N VAL A 206 10.40 -1.13 17.82
CA VAL A 206 11.33 -0.12 18.32
C VAL A 206 10.56 1.19 18.55
N MET A 207 10.78 1.79 19.72
CA MET A 207 9.94 2.84 20.31
C MET A 207 9.83 4.10 19.42
N SER A 208 8.59 4.57 19.20
CA SER A 208 8.34 5.94 18.74
C SER A 208 8.83 6.96 19.75
N SER A 209 9.07 8.20 19.28
CA SER A 209 9.35 9.29 20.21
C SER A 209 8.21 9.39 21.23
N ASP A 210 8.54 9.61 22.52
CA ASP A 210 7.54 9.62 23.59
C ASP A 210 6.41 10.63 23.31
N ILE A 211 6.71 11.72 22.61
CA ILE A 211 5.72 12.74 22.19
C ILE A 211 4.69 12.16 21.22
N GLU A 212 5.14 11.38 20.24
CA GLU A 212 4.27 10.77 19.23
C GLU A 212 3.42 9.63 19.84
N LEU A 213 4.01 8.80 20.70
CA LEU A 213 3.26 7.77 21.46
C LEU A 213 2.20 8.41 22.35
N THR A 214 2.55 9.50 23.02
CA THR A 214 1.61 10.24 23.87
C THR A 214 0.46 10.82 23.06
N SER A 215 0.75 11.39 21.88
CA SER A 215 -0.26 11.88 20.95
C SER A 215 -1.21 10.76 20.50
N ILE A 216 -0.66 9.61 20.07
CA ILE A 216 -1.45 8.44 19.65
C ILE A 216 -2.29 7.89 20.81
N LYS A 217 -1.71 7.75 22.00
CA LYS A 217 -2.41 7.33 23.23
C LYS A 217 -3.60 8.24 23.51
N ASN A 218 -3.39 9.56 23.46
CA ASN A 218 -4.43 10.54 23.72
C ASN A 218 -5.58 10.46 22.71
N ASP A 219 -5.26 10.29 21.42
CA ASP A 219 -6.27 10.13 20.38
C ASP A 219 -7.07 8.82 20.54
N LEU A 220 -6.43 7.72 20.91
CA LEU A 220 -7.06 6.41 21.10
C LEU A 220 -8.00 6.36 22.31
N ILE A 221 -7.56 6.91 23.45
CA ILE A 221 -8.40 7.01 24.65
C ILE A 221 -9.55 8.01 24.39
N GLY A 222 -9.35 8.94 23.45
CA GLY A 222 -10.26 10.05 23.21
C GLY A 222 -10.07 11.18 24.21
N ILE A 223 -8.88 11.27 24.83
CA ILE A 223 -8.39 12.48 25.50
C ILE A 223 -7.97 13.46 24.40
N PHE A 224 -8.94 13.89 23.59
CA PHE A 224 -8.70 14.93 22.61
C PHE A 224 -8.45 16.25 23.36
N GLY A 225 -7.18 16.53 23.66
CA GLY A 225 -6.68 17.81 24.15
C GLY A 225 -7.33 18.33 25.42
N LYS A 226 -6.86 17.85 26.60
CA LYS A 226 -7.05 18.59 27.86
C LYS A 226 -6.48 20.01 27.81
N ASP A 227 -5.57 20.28 26.87
CA ASP A 227 -4.82 21.54 26.80
C ASP A 227 -5.41 22.61 25.87
N SER A 228 -6.57 22.40 25.25
CA SER A 228 -7.13 23.40 24.34
C SER A 228 -8.39 24.03 24.90
N LYS A 229 -8.36 25.36 25.07
CA LYS A 229 -9.51 26.27 25.24
C LYS A 229 -10.52 26.19 24.06
N GLN A 230 -10.53 25.13 23.27
CA GLN A 230 -11.44 24.91 22.15
C GLN A 230 -12.78 24.43 22.70
N GLY A 231 -13.86 25.06 22.24
CA GLY A 231 -15.21 24.96 22.78
C GLY A 231 -15.66 23.54 23.11
N SER A 232 -16.50 23.45 24.15
CA SER A 232 -17.06 22.21 24.69
C SER A 232 -17.57 21.29 23.57
N ARG A 233 -16.89 20.17 23.34
CA ARG A 233 -17.46 19.07 22.55
C ARG A 233 -18.67 18.52 23.30
N PRO A 234 -19.74 18.10 22.61
CA PRO A 234 -20.84 17.40 23.27
C PRO A 234 -20.31 16.17 24.02
N LYS A 235 -20.73 15.98 25.27
CA LYS A 235 -20.48 14.71 25.97
C LYS A 235 -21.33 13.64 25.28
N VAL A 236 -20.66 12.74 24.56
CA VAL A 236 -21.27 11.52 24.03
C VAL A 236 -20.76 10.40 24.91
N ASP A 237 -21.66 9.72 25.61
CA ASP A 237 -21.31 8.58 26.45
C ASP A 237 -20.59 7.52 25.61
N ASP A 238 -19.63 6.82 26.20
CA ASP A 238 -18.94 5.73 25.52
C ASP A 238 -19.83 4.47 25.49
N SER A 239 -19.72 3.68 24.43
CA SER A 239 -20.52 2.46 24.28
C SER A 239 -20.16 1.43 25.35
N LYS A 240 -21.17 0.77 25.92
CA LYS A 240 -21.00 -0.28 26.95
C LYS A 240 -20.00 -1.34 26.47
N LEU A 241 -19.00 -1.65 27.30
CA LEU A 241 -18.00 -2.70 27.01
C LEU A 241 -18.67 -4.07 26.95
N TRP A 242 -18.22 -4.90 26.01
CA TRP A 242 -18.61 -6.31 25.99
C TRP A 242 -17.83 -7.05 27.06
N LYS A 243 -18.51 -7.95 27.76
CA LYS A 243 -17.84 -8.81 28.71
C LYS A 243 -17.07 -9.89 27.97
N GLU A 244 -16.02 -10.42 28.58
CA GLU A 244 -15.14 -11.40 27.92
C GLU A 244 -15.88 -12.72 27.66
N GLU A 245 -16.84 -13.07 28.54
CA GLU A 245 -17.69 -14.25 28.40
C GLU A 245 -18.70 -14.13 27.24
N GLU A 246 -18.99 -12.90 26.80
CA GLU A 246 -19.90 -12.60 25.69
C GLU A 246 -19.17 -12.63 24.33
N MET A 247 -17.84 -12.79 24.33
CA MET A 247 -17.03 -12.75 23.11
C MET A 247 -16.85 -14.14 22.49
N ILE A 248 -17.11 -14.22 21.18
CA ILE A 248 -16.74 -15.40 20.39
C ILE A 248 -15.20 -15.48 20.33
N SER A 249 -14.64 -16.69 20.38
CA SER A 249 -13.19 -16.97 20.42
C SER A 249 -12.35 -16.15 19.42
N LYS A 250 -12.86 -15.98 18.19
CA LYS A 250 -12.23 -15.15 17.14
C LYS A 250 -12.05 -13.67 17.54
N HIS A 251 -12.96 -13.10 18.30
CA HIS A 251 -12.82 -11.74 18.81
C HIS A 251 -11.76 -11.65 19.91
N SER A 252 -11.64 -12.68 20.74
CA SER A 252 -10.62 -12.76 21.79
C SER A 252 -9.20 -12.80 21.19
N GLU A 253 -9.01 -13.54 20.10
CA GLU A 253 -7.73 -13.54 19.34
C GLU A 253 -7.40 -12.17 18.76
N ARG A 254 -8.38 -11.52 18.11
CA ARG A 254 -8.22 -10.17 17.57
C ARG A 254 -7.90 -9.14 18.64
N ILE A 255 -8.54 -9.23 19.81
CA ILE A 255 -8.26 -8.36 20.95
C ILE A 255 -6.85 -8.62 21.47
N ARG A 256 -6.43 -9.88 21.61
CA ARG A 256 -5.07 -10.23 22.03
C ARG A 256 -4.02 -9.63 21.09
N PHE A 257 -4.24 -9.76 19.78
CA PHE A 257 -3.38 -9.19 18.76
C PHE A 257 -3.28 -7.66 18.85
N ILE A 258 -4.40 -6.97 19.08
CA ILE A 258 -4.40 -5.52 19.31
C ILE A 258 -3.67 -5.15 20.61
N LYS A 259 -3.91 -5.90 21.70
CA LYS A 259 -3.23 -5.65 22.97
C LYS A 259 -1.71 -5.69 22.82
N GLN A 260 -1.19 -6.66 22.06
CA GLN A 260 0.25 -6.76 21.73
C GLN A 260 0.76 -5.51 21.03
N LYS A 261 0.05 -5.01 20.01
CA LYS A 261 0.41 -3.76 19.30
C LYS A 261 0.41 -2.52 20.19
N LEU A 262 -0.48 -2.46 21.18
CA LEU A 262 -0.66 -1.31 22.07
C LEU A 262 0.29 -1.31 23.28
N THR A 263 1.11 -2.35 23.46
CA THR A 263 2.05 -2.45 24.61
C THR A 263 2.99 -1.24 24.72
N CYS A 264 3.45 -0.70 23.59
CA CYS A 264 4.33 0.46 23.54
C CYS A 264 3.68 1.76 24.06
N LEU A 265 2.35 1.85 24.12
CA LEU A 265 1.62 3.03 24.58
C LEU A 265 1.52 3.14 26.11
N LYS A 266 1.96 2.13 26.87
CA LYS A 266 1.88 2.11 28.35
C LYS A 266 0.46 2.49 28.84
N LEU A 267 -0.56 1.85 28.26
CA LEU A 267 -1.95 1.96 28.71
C LEU A 267 -2.12 1.18 30.02
N ASN A 268 -2.94 1.68 30.95
CA ASN A 268 -3.36 0.83 32.08
C ASN A 268 -4.32 -0.27 31.59
N GLU A 269 -4.60 -1.27 32.42
CA GLU A 269 -5.38 -2.44 31.99
C GLU A 269 -6.80 -2.09 31.50
N GLU A 270 -7.46 -1.14 32.16
CA GLU A 270 -8.81 -0.70 31.79
C GLU A 270 -8.80 0.09 30.48
N GLU A 271 -7.85 1.03 30.32
CA GLU A 271 -7.62 1.75 29.06
C GLU A 271 -7.32 0.78 27.92
N LEU A 272 -6.44 -0.20 28.16
CA LEU A 272 -6.04 -1.19 27.18
C LEU A 272 -7.23 -2.04 26.75
N LYS A 273 -8.06 -2.49 27.71
CA LYS A 273 -9.30 -3.23 27.44
C LYS A 273 -10.26 -2.40 26.60
N GLN A 274 -10.53 -1.16 27.01
CA GLN A 274 -11.46 -0.27 26.31
C GLN A 274 -10.98 0.06 24.88
N VAL A 275 -9.72 0.47 24.72
CA VAL A 275 -9.13 0.82 23.43
C VAL A 275 -9.11 -0.40 22.51
N SER A 276 -8.72 -1.57 23.01
CA SER A 276 -8.68 -2.80 22.19
C SER A 276 -10.06 -3.16 21.65
N GLN A 277 -11.11 -3.09 22.48
CA GLN A 277 -12.48 -3.31 21.98
C GLN A 277 -12.91 -2.25 20.95
N ASN A 278 -12.59 -0.98 21.18
CA ASN A 278 -12.92 0.09 20.23
C ASN A 278 -12.23 -0.10 18.86
N LEU A 279 -11.06 -0.75 18.82
CA LEU A 279 -10.30 -1.00 17.60
C LEU A 279 -10.65 -2.31 16.88
N VAL A 280 -11.32 -3.25 17.57
CA VAL A 280 -11.71 -4.56 17.01
C VAL A 280 -13.16 -4.60 16.53
N PHE A 281 -14.08 -3.90 17.21
CA PHE A 281 -15.51 -3.99 16.91
C PHE A 281 -15.97 -2.81 16.03
N PRO A 282 -16.48 -3.04 14.81
CA PRO A 282 -16.86 -1.96 13.88
C PRO A 282 -17.84 -0.96 14.48
N GLN A 283 -18.79 -1.42 15.30
CA GLN A 283 -19.83 -0.58 15.91
C GLN A 283 -19.22 0.34 16.96
N ARG A 284 -18.30 -0.20 17.78
CA ARG A 284 -17.56 0.61 18.76
C ARG A 284 -16.63 1.60 18.08
N PHE A 285 -15.95 1.17 17.02
CA PHE A 285 -15.09 2.05 16.21
C PHE A 285 -15.90 3.20 15.61
N LEU A 286 -17.03 2.88 14.96
CA LEU A 286 -17.97 3.85 14.41
C LEU A 286 -18.42 4.85 15.47
N HIS A 287 -18.85 4.35 16.63
CA HIS A 287 -19.39 5.17 17.71
C HIS A 287 -18.33 6.04 18.39
N LYS A 288 -17.10 5.54 18.57
CA LYS A 288 -16.00 6.25 19.23
C LYS A 288 -15.33 7.27 18.31
N PHE A 289 -15.05 6.88 17.06
CA PHE A 289 -14.16 7.61 16.17
C PHE A 289 -14.85 8.28 14.99
N LEU A 290 -15.91 7.67 14.45
CA LEU A 290 -16.61 8.15 13.25
C LEU A 290 -18.01 8.69 13.54
N ASN A 291 -18.31 9.03 14.80
CA ASN A 291 -19.61 9.55 15.20
C ASN A 291 -19.67 11.08 14.96
N PRO A 292 -20.56 11.57 14.08
CA PRO A 292 -20.68 13.01 13.82
C PRO A 292 -20.98 13.85 15.06
N LYS A 293 -21.66 13.27 16.07
CA LYS A 293 -21.95 13.97 17.34
C LYS A 293 -20.70 14.29 18.16
N ARG A 294 -19.58 13.62 17.89
CA ARG A 294 -18.28 13.86 18.56
C ARG A 294 -17.45 14.95 17.86
N LEU A 295 -17.90 15.45 16.70
CA LEU A 295 -17.23 16.53 15.99
C LEU A 295 -17.43 17.87 16.74
N PRO A 296 -16.44 18.80 16.70
CA PRO A 296 -16.62 20.15 17.18
C PRO A 296 -17.84 20.85 16.56
N LEU A 297 -18.58 21.64 17.35
CA LEU A 297 -19.74 22.41 16.87
C LEU A 297 -19.40 23.31 15.68
N SER A 298 -18.17 23.82 15.59
CA SER A 298 -17.70 24.64 14.47
C SER A 298 -17.66 23.89 13.13
N GLN A 299 -17.69 22.56 13.15
CA GLN A 299 -17.74 21.71 11.95
C GLN A 299 -19.18 21.28 11.62
N GLN A 300 -20.16 21.62 12.46
CA GLN A 300 -21.56 21.37 12.18
C GLN A 300 -22.07 22.53 11.31
N SER A 301 -22.50 22.21 10.08
CA SER A 301 -22.97 23.21 9.12
C SER A 301 -24.24 23.90 9.64
N THR A 302 -24.25 25.24 9.59
CA THR A 302 -25.43 26.08 9.90
C THR A 302 -26.22 26.47 8.65
N GLN A 303 -25.82 25.98 7.47
CA GLN A 303 -26.44 26.40 6.20
C GLN A 303 -27.84 25.80 6.00
N PRO A 304 -28.73 26.43 5.20
CA PRO A 304 -30.09 25.96 4.92
C PRO A 304 -30.11 24.64 4.13
N PRO A 305 -31.17 23.80 4.24
CA PRO A 305 -31.21 22.39 3.83
C PRO A 305 -30.84 22.19 2.36
N SER A 306 -29.63 21.68 2.14
CA SER A 306 -29.21 21.06 0.89
C SER A 306 -29.11 19.56 1.13
N GLU A 307 -29.14 18.78 0.06
CA GLU A 307 -28.95 17.34 0.12
C GLU A 307 -27.66 16.98 0.92
N PRO A 308 -27.72 15.96 1.81
CA PRO A 308 -26.55 15.49 2.54
C PRO A 308 -25.46 15.01 1.59
N PHE A 309 -24.22 15.40 1.87
CA PHE A 309 -23.06 14.95 1.10
C PHE A 309 -21.81 14.82 1.97
N MET A 310 -20.86 14.05 1.47
CA MET A 310 -19.55 13.81 2.07
C MET A 310 -18.47 13.74 1.02
N LYS A 311 -17.48 14.62 1.09
CA LYS A 311 -16.34 14.60 0.18
C LYS A 311 -15.33 13.54 0.60
N VAL A 312 -14.66 12.95 -0.39
CA VAL A 312 -13.55 12.02 -0.18
C VAL A 312 -12.30 12.63 -0.79
N LYS A 313 -11.23 12.74 -0.01
CA LYS A 313 -9.99 13.36 -0.45
C LYS A 313 -8.80 12.47 -0.11
N LEU A 314 -7.85 12.36 -1.03
CA LEU A 314 -6.53 11.82 -0.74
C LEU A 314 -5.65 12.93 -0.19
N VAL A 315 -4.90 12.66 0.86
CA VAL A 315 -4.00 13.63 1.47
C VAL A 315 -2.58 13.09 1.38
N ILE A 316 -1.70 13.89 0.76
CA ILE A 316 -0.27 13.62 0.68
C ILE A 316 0.37 14.38 1.84
N MET A 317 1.12 13.67 2.68
CA MET A 317 1.78 14.25 3.85
C MET A 317 3.27 13.92 3.84
N LYS A 318 4.06 14.78 4.50
CA LYS A 318 5.43 14.44 4.85
C LYS A 318 5.39 13.38 5.96
N GLN A 319 6.09 12.27 5.79
CA GLN A 319 6.25 11.28 6.85
C GLN A 319 7.19 11.85 7.94
N SER A 320 6.89 11.57 9.21
CA SER A 320 7.69 12.03 10.33
C SER A 320 9.06 11.33 10.33
N HIS A 321 10.12 12.08 10.61
CA HIS A 321 11.50 11.58 10.63
C HIS A 321 11.71 10.37 11.58
N PRO A 322 11.03 10.26 12.74
CA PRO A 322 11.16 9.09 13.60
C PRO A 322 10.64 7.79 12.96
N SER A 323 9.52 7.83 12.23
CA SER A 323 8.99 6.64 11.54
C SER A 323 9.86 6.25 10.35
N ILE A 324 10.44 7.23 9.65
CA ILE A 324 11.39 7.00 8.55
C ILE A 324 12.67 6.34 9.07
N ILE A 325 13.27 6.84 10.16
CA ILE A 325 14.49 6.24 10.74
C ILE A 325 14.25 4.77 11.07
N ARG A 326 13.10 4.41 11.65
CA ARG A 326 12.80 3.01 11.97
C ARG A 326 12.71 2.13 10.74
N GLN A 327 12.07 2.63 9.69
CA GLN A 327 11.96 1.91 8.42
C GLN A 327 13.34 1.76 7.77
N ILE A 328 14.15 2.83 7.76
CA ILE A 328 15.50 2.85 7.20
C ILE A 328 16.48 1.96 7.99
N GLN A 329 16.39 1.93 9.31
CA GLN A 329 17.28 1.14 10.18
C GLN A 329 17.15 -0.36 9.91
N ALA A 330 16.01 -0.82 9.41
CA ALA A 330 15.81 -2.20 8.99
C ALA A 330 16.47 -2.54 7.63
N PHE A 331 17.00 -1.56 6.90
CA PHE A 331 17.69 -1.79 5.63
C PHE A 331 19.23 -1.82 5.81
N PRO A 332 19.96 -2.54 4.93
CA PRO A 332 21.42 -2.48 4.85
C PRO A 332 21.96 -1.05 4.66
N ASP A 333 23.17 -0.77 5.16
CA ASP A 333 23.77 0.57 5.18
C ASP A 333 23.85 1.25 3.79
N GLU A 334 23.99 0.47 2.71
CA GLU A 334 24.00 0.96 1.34
C GLU A 334 22.67 1.60 0.91
N LEU A 335 21.54 1.13 1.46
CA LEU A 335 20.21 1.70 1.22
C LEU A 335 19.94 2.90 2.12
N LYS A 336 20.50 2.94 3.34
CA LYS A 336 20.35 4.08 4.26
C LYS A 336 20.82 5.40 3.65
N ASN A 337 21.87 5.36 2.83
CA ASN A 337 22.41 6.53 2.14
C ASN A 337 21.59 6.98 0.93
N LYS A 338 20.80 6.08 0.31
CA LYS A 338 19.94 6.39 -0.84
C LYS A 338 18.56 6.90 -0.45
N VAL A 339 18.08 6.53 0.73
CA VAL A 339 16.83 7.07 1.25
C VAL A 339 17.06 8.53 1.65
N THR A 340 16.86 9.40 0.66
CA THR A 340 16.89 10.85 0.88
C THR A 340 15.81 11.25 1.89
N LYS A 341 16.10 12.33 2.62
CA LYS A 341 15.54 12.73 3.92
C LYS A 341 14.00 12.90 4.00
N GLU A 342 13.25 12.68 2.94
CA GLU A 342 11.87 13.16 2.79
C GLU A 342 10.97 12.13 2.12
N MET A 343 10.39 11.23 2.92
CA MET A 343 9.36 10.30 2.44
C MET A 343 7.97 10.93 2.47
N LEU A 344 7.19 10.61 1.45
CA LEU A 344 5.76 10.93 1.38
C LEU A 344 4.93 9.75 1.90
N GLN A 345 3.88 10.07 2.65
CA GLN A 345 2.86 9.10 3.07
C GLN A 345 1.48 9.56 2.62
N LEU A 346 0.56 8.60 2.45
CA LEU A 346 -0.83 8.87 2.11
C LEU A 346 -1.73 8.76 3.35
N ALA A 347 -2.76 9.59 3.37
CA ALA A 347 -3.91 9.44 4.23
C ALA A 347 -5.17 9.71 3.41
N ILE A 348 -6.32 9.35 3.97
CA ILE A 348 -7.60 9.58 3.32
C ILE A 348 -8.52 10.37 4.26
N MET A 349 -9.18 11.37 3.70
CA MET A 349 -10.24 12.10 4.37
C MET A 349 -11.57 11.63 3.84
N VAL A 350 -12.44 11.19 4.74
CA VAL A 350 -13.82 10.83 4.45
C VAL A 350 -14.70 11.80 5.23
N GLY A 351 -15.23 12.81 4.56
CA GLY A 351 -15.91 13.92 5.20
C GLY A 351 -14.99 14.66 6.20
N PRO A 352 -15.38 14.75 7.48
CA PRO A 352 -14.60 15.43 8.52
C PRO A 352 -13.54 14.52 9.17
N TRP A 353 -13.51 13.23 8.82
CA TRP A 353 -12.64 12.24 9.45
C TRP A 353 -11.37 12.06 8.64
N PHE A 354 -10.24 12.33 9.30
CA PHE A 354 -8.91 12.11 8.77
C PHE A 354 -8.43 10.71 9.18
N LEU A 355 -8.20 9.83 8.21
CA LEU A 355 -7.85 8.43 8.43
C LEU A 355 -6.40 8.18 8.05
N GLU A 356 -5.62 7.67 9.02
CA GLU A 356 -4.19 7.36 8.87
C GLU A 356 -3.93 5.90 9.21
N TRP A 357 -3.09 5.24 8.43
CA TRP A 357 -2.50 3.94 8.82
C TRP A 357 -1.11 4.18 9.39
N THR A 358 -0.91 3.90 10.67
CA THR A 358 0.34 4.21 11.37
C THR A 358 1.32 3.05 11.36
N ASP A 359 2.58 3.34 11.69
CA ASP A 359 3.64 2.36 11.92
C ASP A 359 3.33 1.40 13.09
N LEU A 360 2.43 1.76 14.00
CA LEU A 360 1.89 0.86 15.03
C LEU A 360 0.88 -0.16 14.49
N SER A 361 0.65 -0.19 13.17
CA SER A 361 -0.33 -1.08 12.55
C SER A 361 -1.76 -0.82 13.05
N ILE A 362 -2.09 0.45 13.26
CA ILE A 362 -3.41 0.92 13.71
C ILE A 362 -3.92 2.00 12.74
N ALA A 363 -5.17 1.83 12.32
CA ALA A 363 -5.98 2.80 11.62
C ALA A 363 -6.48 3.85 12.62
N MET A 364 -5.89 5.03 12.55
CA MET A 364 -6.19 6.17 13.41
C MET A 364 -7.22 7.08 12.74
N VAL A 365 -8.18 7.58 13.52
CA VAL A 365 -9.13 8.61 13.08
C VAL A 365 -8.86 9.89 13.84
N ARG A 366 -8.63 10.98 13.12
CA ARG A 366 -8.34 12.30 13.69
C ARG A 366 -9.25 13.35 13.09
N THR A 367 -9.39 14.47 13.80
CA THR A 367 -9.98 15.71 13.24
C THR A 367 -8.91 16.61 12.62
N LYS A 368 -7.63 16.33 12.84
CA LYS A 368 -6.47 17.05 12.32
C LYS A 368 -5.39 16.04 11.94
N PRO A 369 -4.64 16.25 10.85
CA PRO A 369 -3.57 15.34 10.46
C PRO A 369 -2.47 15.32 11.52
N SER A 370 -1.80 14.18 11.67
CA SER A 370 -0.65 14.04 12.56
C SER A 370 0.56 14.85 12.07
N CYS A 371 0.66 15.03 10.76
CA CYS A 371 1.76 15.69 10.07
C CYS A 371 1.24 16.83 9.19
N THR A 372 2.15 17.69 8.73
CA THR A 372 1.81 18.78 7.81
C THR A 372 1.30 18.20 6.48
N PRO A 373 0.05 18.48 6.07
CA PRO A 373 -0.45 18.06 4.78
C PRO A 373 0.23 18.89 3.68
N LEU A 374 0.82 18.18 2.71
CA LEU A 374 1.50 18.78 1.57
C LEU A 374 0.48 19.05 0.46
N ALA A 375 -0.32 18.05 0.10
CA ALA A 375 -1.37 18.18 -0.90
C ALA A 375 -2.66 17.53 -0.44
N THR A 376 -3.76 17.96 -1.05
CA THR A 376 -5.08 17.36 -0.85
C THR A 376 -5.77 17.30 -2.21
N ILE A 377 -6.10 16.08 -2.62
CA ILE A 377 -6.68 15.76 -3.92
C ILE A 377 -8.12 15.33 -3.67
N GLU A 378 -9.08 16.06 -4.20
CA GLU A 378 -10.49 15.70 -4.12
C GLU A 378 -10.79 14.58 -5.11
N LEU A 379 -11.14 13.40 -4.59
CA LEU A 379 -11.35 12.19 -5.39
C LEU A 379 -12.80 12.07 -5.86
N GLY A 380 -13.74 12.54 -5.04
CA GLY A 380 -15.17 12.46 -5.33
C GLY A 380 -16.05 12.89 -4.15
N THR A 381 -17.36 12.81 -4.37
CA THR A 381 -18.39 13.15 -3.37
C THR A 381 -19.41 12.03 -3.26
N VAL A 382 -19.69 11.59 -2.03
CA VAL A 382 -20.80 10.69 -1.70
C VAL A 382 -22.03 11.54 -1.43
N GLN A 383 -23.07 11.38 -2.23
CA GLN A 383 -24.35 12.09 -2.08
C GLN A 383 -25.42 11.19 -1.48
N GLY A 384 -26.32 11.77 -0.69
CA GLY A 384 -27.45 11.08 -0.07
C GLY A 384 -27.10 10.45 1.28
N LEU A 385 -28.02 10.57 2.24
CA LEU A 385 -27.82 10.16 3.63
C LEU A 385 -27.52 8.66 3.78
N ASP A 386 -28.21 7.80 3.03
CA ASP A 386 -28.06 6.35 3.14
C ASP A 386 -26.75 5.85 2.52
N ASN A 387 -26.31 6.46 1.42
CA ASN A 387 -25.00 6.20 0.83
C ASN A 387 -23.89 6.61 1.79
N MET A 388 -24.03 7.77 2.46
CA MET A 388 -23.09 8.21 3.48
C MET A 388 -23.04 7.26 4.68
N LYS A 389 -24.20 6.85 5.23
CA LYS A 389 -24.28 5.85 6.32
C LYS A 389 -23.57 4.55 5.93
N THR A 390 -23.84 4.07 4.72
CA THR A 390 -23.24 2.84 4.19
C THR A 390 -21.72 2.99 4.04
N ALA A 391 -21.26 4.11 3.48
CA ALA A 391 -19.84 4.38 3.31
C ALA A 391 -19.09 4.47 4.66
N ILE A 392 -19.64 5.18 5.65
CA ILE A 392 -19.01 5.32 6.97
C ILE A 392 -18.95 3.96 7.70
N ARG A 393 -20.01 3.14 7.59
CA ARG A 393 -19.99 1.77 8.16
C ARG A 393 -18.90 0.91 7.54
N LYS A 394 -18.76 0.93 6.21
CA LYS A 394 -17.70 0.21 5.51
C LYS A 394 -16.31 0.66 5.93
N VAL A 395 -16.10 1.97 6.06
CA VAL A 395 -14.84 2.53 6.58
C VAL A 395 -14.56 1.97 7.99
N ALA A 396 -15.55 1.97 8.89
CA ALA A 396 -15.38 1.40 10.23
C ALA A 396 -15.02 -0.10 10.20
N THR A 397 -15.70 -0.88 9.36
CA THR A 397 -15.42 -2.32 9.17
C THR A 397 -14.00 -2.55 8.64
N LEU A 398 -13.54 -1.74 7.68
CA LEU A 398 -12.18 -1.86 7.13
C LEU A 398 -11.12 -1.45 8.14
N CYS A 399 -11.30 -0.33 8.84
CA CYS A 399 -10.35 0.09 9.87
C CYS A 399 -10.18 -0.98 10.94
N THR A 400 -11.29 -1.54 11.44
CA THR A 400 -11.24 -2.60 12.46
C THR A 400 -10.67 -3.91 11.93
N TYR A 401 -10.95 -4.27 10.68
CA TYR A 401 -10.31 -5.41 10.02
C TYR A 401 -8.78 -5.22 9.92
N TRP A 402 -8.32 -4.06 9.44
CA TRP A 402 -6.90 -3.76 9.32
C TRP A 402 -6.20 -3.77 10.67
N ASN A 403 -6.78 -3.12 11.68
CA ASN A 403 -6.30 -3.17 13.06
C ASN A 403 -6.11 -4.62 13.52
N ALA A 404 -7.15 -5.45 13.35
CA ALA A 404 -7.21 -6.78 13.92
C ALA A 404 -6.48 -7.87 13.12
N SER A 405 -5.95 -7.57 11.92
CA SER A 405 -5.40 -8.61 11.04
C SER A 405 -4.16 -8.23 10.23
N LYS A 406 -3.80 -6.94 10.16
CA LYS A 406 -2.68 -6.46 9.33
C LYS A 406 -1.60 -5.87 10.22
N ASN A 407 -0.35 -6.19 9.91
CA ASN A 407 0.81 -5.50 10.45
C ASN A 407 1.34 -4.54 9.39
N TYR A 408 1.72 -3.34 9.80
CA TYR A 408 2.32 -2.36 8.91
C TYR A 408 3.54 -2.97 8.27
N ASN A 409 3.58 -2.91 6.94
CA ASN A 409 4.71 -3.38 6.16
C ASN A 409 4.85 -2.43 4.97
N LEU A 410 6.07 -1.96 4.72
CA LEU A 410 6.34 -0.94 3.73
C LEU A 410 5.92 -1.37 2.31
N HIS A 411 5.99 -2.65 1.97
CA HIS A 411 5.71 -3.15 0.63
C HIS A 411 4.32 -3.79 0.50
N ARG A 412 3.77 -4.35 1.57
CA ARG A 412 2.52 -5.13 1.52
C ARG A 412 1.31 -4.45 2.15
N TYR A 413 1.52 -3.78 3.28
CA TYR A 413 0.45 -3.22 4.11
C TYR A 413 0.82 -1.81 4.56
N ASN A 414 1.09 -0.96 3.56
CA ASN A 414 1.52 0.42 3.73
C ASN A 414 0.33 1.39 3.69
N THR A 415 0.63 2.68 3.79
CA THR A 415 -0.38 3.74 3.79
C THR A 415 -1.17 3.81 2.49
N HIS A 416 -0.54 3.54 1.35
CA HIS A 416 -1.20 3.44 0.05
C HIS A 416 -2.22 2.30 0.02
N SER A 417 -1.79 1.10 0.37
CA SER A 417 -2.62 -0.11 0.38
C SER A 417 -3.86 0.09 1.25
N PHE A 418 -3.71 0.74 2.41
CA PHE A 418 -4.83 1.08 3.28
C PHE A 418 -5.80 2.06 2.62
N CYS A 419 -5.31 3.17 2.07
CA CYS A 419 -6.15 4.17 1.39
C CYS A 419 -6.88 3.55 0.19
N TYR A 420 -6.18 2.74 -0.62
CA TYR A 420 -6.74 2.07 -1.77
C TYR A 420 -7.84 1.08 -1.39
N CYS A 421 -7.65 0.27 -0.33
CA CYS A 421 -8.70 -0.61 0.18
C CYS A 421 -9.96 0.16 0.59
N ILE A 422 -9.83 1.31 1.25
CA ILE A 422 -10.98 2.16 1.61
C ILE A 422 -11.70 2.64 0.35
N LEU A 423 -10.96 3.19 -0.62
CA LEU A 423 -11.54 3.72 -1.86
C LEU A 423 -12.29 2.64 -2.64
N LYS A 424 -11.68 1.45 -2.80
CA LYS A 424 -12.27 0.30 -3.50
C LYS A 424 -13.61 -0.12 -2.87
N GLU A 425 -13.68 -0.19 -1.55
CA GLU A 425 -14.87 -0.66 -0.85
C GLU A 425 -16.00 0.37 -0.76
N MET A 426 -15.69 1.66 -0.80
CA MET A 426 -16.72 2.71 -0.84
C MET A 426 -17.59 2.62 -2.11
N ARG A 427 -17.13 1.95 -3.18
CA ARG A 427 -17.84 1.76 -4.47
C ARG A 427 -18.34 3.07 -5.11
N VAL A 428 -17.59 4.14 -4.92
CA VAL A 428 -17.85 5.43 -5.54
C VAL A 428 -16.84 5.59 -6.66
N PRO A 429 -17.24 6.02 -7.87
CA PRO A 429 -16.29 6.32 -8.92
C PRO A 429 -15.43 7.50 -8.48
N PHE A 430 -14.18 7.21 -8.16
CA PHE A 430 -13.19 8.19 -7.75
C PHE A 430 -12.25 8.44 -8.91
N ALA A 431 -11.98 9.71 -9.20
CA ALA A 431 -10.85 10.05 -10.05
C ALA A 431 -9.58 9.84 -9.21
N LEU A 432 -8.77 8.86 -9.62
CA LEU A 432 -7.52 8.56 -8.93
C LEU A 432 -6.39 9.44 -9.49
N PRO A 433 -5.42 9.83 -8.66
CA PRO A 433 -4.20 10.48 -9.14
C PRO A 433 -3.47 9.64 -10.19
N ASN A 434 -2.51 10.27 -10.86
CA ASN A 434 -1.60 9.63 -11.81
C ASN A 434 -1.16 8.23 -11.33
N HIS A 435 -1.48 7.21 -12.14
CA HIS A 435 -1.21 5.82 -11.82
C HIS A 435 0.26 5.58 -11.45
N ALA A 436 1.20 6.26 -12.11
CA ALA A 436 2.61 6.10 -11.81
C ALA A 436 2.98 6.56 -10.39
N PHE A 437 2.37 7.64 -9.90
CA PHE A 437 2.55 8.10 -8.51
C PHE A 437 2.00 7.07 -7.52
N LEU A 438 0.80 6.53 -7.79
CA LEU A 438 0.18 5.51 -6.95
C LEU A 438 0.98 4.20 -6.97
N SER A 439 1.43 3.73 -8.13
CA SER A 439 2.26 2.52 -8.24
C SER A 439 3.61 2.67 -7.52
N MET A 440 4.21 3.85 -7.52
CA MET A 440 5.41 4.10 -6.70
C MET A 440 5.09 3.95 -5.22
N MET A 441 4.01 4.59 -4.75
CA MET A 441 3.58 4.47 -3.35
C MET A 441 3.18 3.03 -2.98
N GLU A 442 2.60 2.28 -3.91
CA GLU A 442 2.21 0.88 -3.72
C GLU A 442 3.44 -0.01 -3.54
N ASN A 443 4.35 0.01 -4.51
CA ASN A 443 5.50 -0.89 -4.57
C ASN A 443 6.56 -0.54 -3.52
N ASN A 444 6.81 0.75 -3.31
CA ASN A 444 7.89 1.21 -2.44
C ASN A 444 7.40 1.59 -1.05
N GLY A 445 6.10 1.81 -0.84
CA GLY A 445 5.54 2.34 0.41
C GLY A 445 5.79 3.83 0.65
N PHE A 446 6.64 4.44 -0.16
CA PHE A 446 6.97 5.86 -0.17
C PHE A 446 7.16 6.35 -1.61
N CYS A 447 7.11 7.66 -1.78
CA CYS A 447 7.43 8.31 -3.06
C CYS A 447 8.50 9.36 -2.81
N GLU A 448 9.57 9.28 -3.59
CA GLU A 448 10.56 10.34 -3.71
C GLU A 448 9.91 11.57 -4.35
N LEU A 449 10.63 12.70 -4.39
CA LEU A 449 10.23 13.86 -5.19
C LEU A 449 10.41 13.62 -6.70
N LYS A 450 9.89 12.50 -7.18
CA LYS A 450 9.98 12.03 -8.56
C LYS A 450 8.58 12.08 -9.18
N TYR A 451 8.46 12.83 -10.26
CA TYR A 451 7.24 12.90 -11.03
C TYR A 451 7.40 12.10 -12.33
N ILE A 452 6.49 11.16 -12.55
CA ILE A 452 6.46 10.30 -13.74
C ILE A 452 5.24 10.69 -14.58
N TRP A 453 5.43 10.86 -15.89
CA TRP A 453 4.33 11.13 -16.81
C TRP A 453 4.49 10.40 -18.13
N ASN A 454 3.36 10.06 -18.77
CA ASN A 454 3.35 9.19 -19.97
C ASN A 454 3.29 9.98 -21.30
N ASP A 455 3.41 11.30 -21.26
CA ASP A 455 3.35 12.14 -22.46
C ASP A 455 4.73 12.25 -23.14
N LEU A 456 5.00 11.33 -24.07
CA LEU A 456 6.25 11.29 -24.85
C LEU A 456 6.41 12.54 -25.73
N SER A 457 5.31 13.09 -26.26
CA SER A 457 5.36 14.27 -27.12
C SER A 457 5.80 15.50 -26.32
N LEU A 458 5.18 15.73 -25.16
CA LEU A 458 5.57 16.81 -24.25
C LEU A 458 7.02 16.66 -23.78
N THR A 459 7.45 15.42 -23.51
CA THR A 459 8.82 15.11 -23.10
C THR A 459 9.83 15.48 -24.21
N GLN A 460 9.54 15.11 -25.45
CA GLN A 460 10.37 15.46 -26.61
C GLN A 460 10.45 16.99 -26.79
N GLN A 461 9.30 17.68 -26.74
CA GLN A 461 9.23 19.13 -26.85
C GLN A 461 10.01 19.85 -25.74
N LEU A 462 9.95 19.34 -24.50
CA LEU A 462 10.75 19.85 -23.40
C LEU A 462 12.26 19.64 -23.66
N ARG A 463 12.68 18.45 -24.09
CA ARG A 463 14.10 18.15 -24.38
C ARG A 463 14.68 19.03 -25.48
N GLU A 464 13.89 19.31 -26.51
CA GLU A 464 14.27 20.15 -27.66
C GLU A 464 14.22 21.65 -27.35
N SER A 465 13.55 22.06 -26.27
CA SER A 465 13.47 23.47 -25.87
C SER A 465 14.83 24.03 -25.51
N ASN A 466 15.19 25.18 -26.08
CA ASN A 466 16.40 25.93 -25.72
C ASN A 466 16.24 26.81 -24.48
N GLU A 467 15.05 26.83 -23.89
CA GLU A 467 14.68 27.74 -22.82
C GLU A 467 14.75 27.11 -21.43
N ILE A 468 15.01 25.80 -21.36
CA ILE A 468 15.19 25.09 -20.11
C ILE A 468 16.67 24.86 -19.79
N SER A 469 16.96 24.83 -18.50
CA SER A 469 18.28 24.61 -17.93
C SER A 469 18.83 23.23 -18.30
N TRP A 470 20.16 23.13 -18.25
CA TRP A 470 20.84 21.87 -18.48
C TRP A 470 20.47 20.82 -17.42
N ASP A 471 20.23 21.23 -16.17
CA ASP A 471 19.80 20.35 -15.09
C ASP A 471 18.45 19.70 -15.40
N LEU A 472 17.47 20.49 -15.85
CA LEU A 472 16.17 19.94 -16.25
C LEU A 472 16.29 19.03 -17.46
N LYS A 473 17.10 19.40 -18.47
CA LYS A 473 17.37 18.53 -19.62
C LYS A 473 17.95 17.18 -19.19
N ASN A 474 18.91 17.17 -18.27
CA ASN A 474 19.52 15.94 -17.79
C ASN A 474 18.52 15.03 -17.11
N GLU A 475 17.65 15.56 -16.26
CA GLU A 475 16.57 14.77 -15.65
C GLU A 475 15.64 14.21 -16.74
N LEU A 476 15.24 15.03 -17.71
CA LEU A 476 14.42 14.60 -18.83
C LEU A 476 15.09 13.53 -19.70
N PHE A 477 16.43 13.51 -19.82
CA PHE A 477 17.15 12.47 -20.58
C PHE A 477 17.21 11.12 -19.85
N LYS A 478 16.97 11.07 -18.54
CA LYS A 478 16.94 9.82 -17.76
C LYS A 478 15.68 8.99 -18.03
N GLY A 479 14.67 9.53 -18.70
CA GLY A 479 13.46 8.81 -19.11
C GLY A 479 12.20 9.66 -19.01
N ASN A 480 11.08 9.00 -18.70
CA ASN A 480 9.74 9.62 -18.59
C ASN A 480 9.45 10.11 -17.17
N SER A 481 10.49 10.58 -16.48
CA SER A 481 10.40 11.00 -15.09
C SER A 481 11.43 12.05 -14.76
N VAL A 482 11.08 12.99 -13.90
CA VAL A 482 12.00 13.99 -13.35
C VAL A 482 12.03 13.85 -11.84
N THR A 483 13.24 13.72 -11.30
CA THR A 483 13.46 13.80 -9.85
C THR A 483 13.87 15.23 -9.49
N PHE A 484 13.08 15.87 -8.64
CA PHE A 484 13.34 17.24 -8.20
C PHE A 484 14.29 17.25 -7.01
N HIS A 485 15.50 17.73 -7.23
CA HIS A 485 16.48 17.96 -6.16
C HIS A 485 16.46 19.40 -5.63
N SER A 486 15.79 20.32 -6.33
CA SER A 486 15.59 21.69 -5.90
C SER A 486 14.20 22.19 -6.28
N ARG A 487 13.78 23.24 -5.58
CA ARG A 487 12.51 23.90 -5.82
C ARG A 487 12.51 24.68 -7.13
N GLU A 488 13.64 25.28 -7.47
CA GLU A 488 13.85 26.01 -8.72
C GLU A 488 13.65 25.09 -9.93
N LEU A 489 14.16 23.86 -9.86
CA LEU A 489 14.00 22.87 -10.91
C LEU A 489 12.52 22.48 -11.10
N LEU A 490 11.79 22.29 -9.99
CA LEU A 490 10.35 22.03 -10.02
C LEU A 490 9.58 23.19 -10.68
N TRP A 491 9.91 24.43 -10.34
CA TRP A 491 9.26 25.61 -10.93
C TRP A 491 9.54 25.74 -12.41
N GLU A 492 10.80 25.55 -12.80
CA GLU A 492 11.20 25.59 -14.20
C GLU A 492 10.44 24.53 -15.00
N PHE A 493 10.36 23.30 -14.48
CA PHE A 493 9.61 22.22 -15.09
C PHE A 493 8.14 22.60 -15.32
N VAL A 494 7.45 23.08 -14.28
CA VAL A 494 6.04 23.50 -14.36
C VAL A 494 5.84 24.65 -15.34
N ALA A 495 6.69 25.68 -15.28
CA ALA A 495 6.62 26.83 -16.18
C ALA A 495 6.82 26.42 -17.64
N SER A 496 7.74 25.48 -17.89
CA SER A 496 8.02 24.97 -19.23
C SER A 496 6.85 24.19 -19.80
N ILE A 497 6.19 23.34 -18.99
CA ILE A 497 4.94 22.68 -19.38
C ILE A 497 3.87 23.70 -19.73
N GLN A 498 3.65 24.71 -18.88
CA GLN A 498 2.63 25.74 -19.13
C GLN A 498 2.94 26.58 -20.37
N LYS A 499 4.22 26.76 -20.70
CA LYS A 499 4.62 27.50 -21.90
C LYS A 499 4.38 26.69 -23.17
N ILE A 500 4.77 25.42 -23.17
CA ILE A 500 4.63 24.51 -24.31
C ILE A 500 3.16 24.13 -24.54
N GLN A 501 2.46 23.78 -23.46
CA GLN A 501 1.06 23.36 -23.47
C GLN A 501 0.28 24.13 -22.39
N PRO A 502 -0.21 25.35 -22.70
CA PRO A 502 -0.89 26.22 -21.73
C PRO A 502 -2.10 25.61 -21.03
N ASN A 503 -2.76 24.65 -21.68
CA ASN A 503 -3.95 23.97 -21.16
C ASN A 503 -3.65 22.66 -20.44
N TYR A 504 -2.38 22.24 -20.31
CA TYR A 504 -2.02 20.95 -19.73
C TYR A 504 -2.70 20.74 -18.36
N PHE A 505 -2.60 21.69 -17.45
CA PHE A 505 -3.18 21.59 -16.10
C PHE A 505 -4.67 21.96 -15.99
N ASN A 506 -5.29 22.39 -17.10
CA ASN A 506 -6.72 22.73 -17.13
C ASN A 506 -7.60 21.49 -17.40
N ASP A 507 -7.01 20.43 -17.94
CA ASP A 507 -7.66 19.14 -18.11
C ASP A 507 -8.02 18.53 -16.74
N SER A 508 -9.21 17.95 -16.63
CA SER A 508 -9.68 17.29 -15.41
C SER A 508 -8.75 16.18 -14.93
N GLU A 509 -8.14 15.41 -15.82
CA GLU A 509 -7.22 14.32 -15.47
C GLU A 509 -5.89 14.88 -14.96
N ARG A 510 -5.38 15.92 -15.64
CA ARG A 510 -4.09 16.57 -15.35
C ARG A 510 -4.14 17.57 -14.21
N LYS A 511 -5.33 17.96 -13.77
CA LYS A 511 -5.50 18.81 -12.59
C LYS A 511 -4.90 18.18 -11.34
N MET A 512 -4.92 16.85 -11.25
CA MET A 512 -4.30 16.10 -10.15
C MET A 512 -2.77 16.17 -10.19
N ASP A 513 -2.17 16.18 -11.39
CA ASP A 513 -0.73 16.35 -11.57
C ASP A 513 -0.26 17.67 -10.95
N LEU A 514 -1.01 18.76 -11.20
CA LEU A 514 -0.72 20.06 -10.58
C LEU A 514 -0.79 20.00 -9.04
N GLN A 515 -1.72 19.24 -8.48
CA GLN A 515 -1.87 19.10 -7.03
C GLN A 515 -0.71 18.31 -6.41
N ILE A 516 -0.21 17.26 -7.08
CA ILE A 516 0.99 16.51 -6.68
C ILE A 516 2.22 17.43 -6.70
N LEU A 517 2.45 18.14 -7.81
CA LEU A 517 3.58 19.06 -7.97
C LEU A 517 3.51 20.23 -6.96
N THR A 518 2.31 20.71 -6.63
CA THR A 518 2.10 21.67 -5.53
C THR A 518 2.46 21.08 -4.16
N GLY A 519 2.20 19.79 -3.96
CA GLY A 519 2.65 19.05 -2.78
C GLY A 519 4.17 19.01 -2.67
N PHE A 520 4.86 18.78 -3.80
CA PHE A 520 6.34 18.79 -3.86
C PHE A 520 6.90 20.17 -3.53
N ASP A 521 6.35 21.25 -4.09
CA ASP A 521 6.76 22.64 -3.78
C ASP A 521 6.68 22.93 -2.28
N ARG A 522 5.60 22.46 -1.63
CA ARG A 522 5.43 22.61 -0.18
C ARG A 522 6.36 21.76 0.64
N LEU A 523 6.73 20.59 0.14
CA LEU A 523 7.71 19.78 0.81
C LEU A 523 9.02 20.57 0.92
N PHE A 524 9.52 21.11 -0.20
CA PHE A 524 10.69 22.00 -0.21
C PHE A 524 10.56 23.14 0.81
N TRP A 525 9.43 23.84 0.84
CA TRP A 525 9.19 24.90 1.84
C TRP A 525 9.32 24.42 3.28
N VAL A 526 8.61 23.33 3.63
CA VAL A 526 8.60 22.79 4.99
C VAL A 526 10.03 22.41 5.39
N SER A 527 10.78 21.85 4.46
CA SER A 527 12.16 21.39 4.67
C SER A 527 13.12 22.57 4.85
N GLU A 528 13.02 23.59 4.01
CA GLU A 528 13.83 24.80 4.14
C GLU A 528 13.49 25.61 5.39
N SER A 529 12.22 25.63 5.83
CA SER A 529 11.78 26.39 7.01
C SER A 529 12.37 25.87 8.33
N LYS A 530 12.81 24.60 8.35
CA LYS A 530 13.44 23.98 9.52
C LYS A 530 14.95 24.24 9.60
N SER A 531 15.55 24.82 8.56
CA SER A 531 16.96 25.21 8.58
C SER A 531 17.14 26.47 9.44
N PRO A 532 18.21 26.60 10.25
CA PRO A 532 18.53 27.84 10.98
C PRO A 532 18.62 29.08 10.07
N MET A 533 19.09 28.87 8.84
CA MET A 533 19.15 29.91 7.80
C MET A 533 17.77 30.18 7.16
N GLY A 534 16.85 29.21 7.30
CA GLY A 534 15.44 29.26 6.93
C GLY A 534 14.69 30.41 7.57
N GLU A 535 14.93 30.63 8.86
CA GLU A 535 14.20 31.60 9.67
C GLU A 535 14.60 33.04 9.35
N GLN A 536 15.90 33.28 9.08
CA GLN A 536 16.41 34.60 8.68
C GLN A 536 15.98 35.03 7.27
N LEU A 537 15.89 34.08 6.34
CA LEU A 537 15.50 34.35 4.95
C LEU A 537 13.98 34.37 4.73
N ARG A 538 13.18 34.19 5.79
CA ARG A 538 11.72 34.06 5.68
C ARG A 538 11.05 35.28 5.06
N GLU A 539 11.47 36.49 5.42
CA GLU A 539 10.89 37.73 4.89
C GLU A 539 11.29 37.99 3.43
N GLU A 540 12.55 37.73 3.07
CA GLU A 540 13.03 37.86 1.70
C GLU A 540 12.39 36.82 0.77
N ARG A 541 12.04 35.64 1.31
CA ARG A 541 11.30 34.60 0.60
C ARG A 541 9.83 34.93 0.37
N ILE A 542 9.14 35.54 1.34
CA ILE A 542 7.76 36.02 1.14
C ILE A 542 7.72 37.01 -0.04
N ARG A 543 8.79 37.80 -0.26
CA ARG A 543 8.90 38.64 -1.47
C ARG A 543 9.09 37.82 -2.75
N LYS A 544 9.93 36.78 -2.75
CA LYS A 544 10.11 35.88 -3.92
C LYS A 544 8.89 34.99 -4.22
N GLU A 545 8.03 34.74 -3.22
CA GLU A 545 6.79 33.97 -3.32
C GLU A 545 5.80 34.56 -4.36
N TYR A 546 5.92 35.86 -4.67
CA TYR A 546 5.16 36.51 -5.74
C TYR A 546 5.48 36.00 -7.15
N HIS A 547 6.59 35.28 -7.33
CA HIS A 547 7.04 34.85 -8.65
C HIS A 547 6.82 33.36 -8.94
N SER A 548 6.36 32.56 -7.97
CA SER A 548 6.15 31.12 -8.21
C SER A 548 5.04 30.87 -9.25
N PRO A 549 5.32 30.15 -10.35
CA PRO A 549 4.31 29.81 -11.36
C PRO A 549 3.19 28.92 -10.79
N LEU A 550 3.49 28.12 -9.76
CA LEU A 550 2.51 27.30 -9.03
C LEU A 550 1.61 28.15 -8.12
N LEU A 551 2.06 29.31 -7.65
CA LEU A 551 1.32 30.18 -6.73
C LEU A 551 0.63 31.35 -7.43
N LYS A 552 1.02 31.78 -8.63
CA LYS A 552 0.36 32.92 -9.31
C LYS A 552 -1.15 32.71 -9.53
N ASN A 553 -1.61 31.47 -9.68
CA ASN A 553 -3.04 31.13 -9.72
C ASN A 553 -3.61 30.66 -8.35
N ASN A 554 -2.76 30.49 -7.33
CA ASN A 554 -3.07 29.82 -6.07
C ASN A 554 -2.60 30.58 -4.80
N GLN A 555 -2.26 31.87 -4.84
CA GLN A 555 -1.75 32.61 -3.67
C GLN A 555 -2.74 32.69 -2.48
N VAL A 556 -4.03 32.44 -2.72
CA VAL A 556 -5.01 32.26 -1.63
C VAL A 556 -4.83 30.91 -0.92
N HIS A 557 -4.12 29.93 -1.49
CA HIS A 557 -4.13 28.52 -1.09
C HIS A 557 -3.31 28.12 0.13
N ALA A 558 -2.18 28.71 0.52
CA ALA A 558 -1.45 28.19 1.69
C ALA A 558 -2.27 28.30 3.00
N LYS A 559 -2.83 29.48 3.30
CA LYS A 559 -3.82 29.66 4.38
C LYS A 559 -5.15 28.95 4.06
N LYS A 560 -5.53 28.87 2.79
CA LYS A 560 -6.76 28.18 2.37
C LYS A 560 -6.61 26.67 2.28
N ILE A 561 -5.45 26.02 2.43
CA ILE A 561 -5.34 24.54 2.44
C ILE A 561 -5.48 24.04 3.86
N HIS A 562 -4.88 24.70 4.85
CA HIS A 562 -5.32 24.47 6.22
C HIS A 562 -6.83 24.72 6.36
N ARG A 563 -7.41 25.68 5.62
CA ARG A 563 -8.88 25.82 5.56
C ARG A 563 -9.58 24.84 4.61
N ASN A 564 -9.02 24.38 3.49
CA ASN A 564 -9.66 23.53 2.47
C ASN A 564 -9.59 22.06 2.84
N VAL A 565 -8.59 21.66 3.64
CA VAL A 565 -8.55 20.37 4.35
C VAL A 565 -9.72 20.32 5.35
N PHE A 566 -10.14 21.46 5.90
CA PHE A 566 -11.21 21.55 6.91
C PHE A 566 -12.37 22.46 6.49
N ASN A 567 -12.61 22.63 5.19
CA ASN A 567 -13.81 23.36 4.76
C ASN A 567 -15.01 22.46 5.05
N VAL A 568 -16.24 22.94 4.87
CA VAL A 568 -17.45 22.14 5.08
C VAL A 568 -17.49 21.01 4.05
N ASP A 569 -16.77 19.93 4.33
CA ASP A 569 -16.59 18.72 3.49
C ASP A 569 -17.63 17.65 3.82
N PHE A 570 -18.56 18.00 4.69
CA PHE A 570 -19.53 17.11 5.26
C PHE A 570 -20.76 17.90 5.68
N ARG A 571 -21.94 17.38 5.34
CA ARG A 571 -23.20 17.93 5.78
C ARG A 571 -24.14 16.79 6.15
N VAL A 572 -24.52 16.73 7.43
CA VAL A 572 -25.59 15.84 7.88
C VAL A 572 -26.44 16.55 8.92
N GLU A 573 -27.72 16.69 8.62
CA GLU A 573 -28.67 17.32 9.56
C GLU A 573 -29.13 16.33 10.63
N GLU A 574 -29.14 15.01 10.37
CA GLU A 574 -29.62 14.01 11.34
C GLU A 574 -28.92 12.65 11.22
N PHE A 575 -27.62 12.58 11.54
CA PHE A 575 -26.97 11.30 11.76
C PHE A 575 -27.32 10.80 13.16
N LYS A 576 -28.54 10.27 13.31
CA LYS A 576 -28.81 9.39 14.44
C LYS A 576 -28.12 8.07 14.11
N VAL A 577 -26.94 7.84 14.70
CA VAL A 577 -26.49 6.46 14.95
C VAL A 577 -27.65 5.86 15.72
N VAL A 578 -28.48 5.05 15.07
CA VAL A 578 -29.64 4.47 15.74
C VAL A 578 -29.04 3.55 16.80
N ASP A 579 -29.28 3.87 18.07
CA ASP A 579 -29.03 2.99 19.21
C ASP A 579 -30.03 1.82 19.14
N GLN A 580 -30.05 1.07 18.04
CA GLN A 580 -30.77 -0.20 18.04
C GLN A 580 -30.06 -1.11 19.04
N PRO A 581 -30.79 -1.78 19.94
CA PRO A 581 -30.20 -2.68 20.92
C PRO A 581 -29.33 -3.70 20.20
N TYR A 582 -28.03 -3.63 20.51
CA TYR A 582 -26.91 -4.19 19.76
C TYR A 582 -26.82 -5.73 19.82
N GLU A 583 -27.84 -6.41 20.31
CA GLU A 583 -27.78 -7.83 20.68
C GLU A 583 -28.18 -8.79 19.55
N THR A 584 -28.84 -8.35 18.47
CA THR A 584 -29.54 -9.31 17.57
C THR A 584 -29.06 -9.36 16.10
N ILE A 585 -28.28 -8.38 15.61
CA ILE A 585 -27.96 -8.29 14.17
C ILE A 585 -26.56 -8.84 13.80
N LEU A 586 -25.65 -9.00 14.77
CA LEU A 586 -24.21 -9.00 14.46
C LEU A 586 -23.57 -10.33 14.05
N VAL A 587 -24.09 -11.48 14.49
CA VAL A 587 -23.39 -12.76 14.22
C VAL A 587 -23.63 -13.26 12.79
N GLY A 588 -24.81 -12.99 12.21
CA GLY A 588 -25.18 -13.53 10.89
C GLY A 588 -24.60 -12.75 9.70
N ASP A 589 -24.66 -11.42 9.76
CA ASP A 589 -24.34 -10.56 8.61
C ASP A 589 -22.83 -10.26 8.52
N GLU A 590 -22.12 -10.10 9.64
CA GLU A 590 -20.67 -9.91 9.64
C GLU A 590 -19.93 -11.17 9.15
N ILE A 591 -20.43 -12.38 9.47
CA ILE A 591 -19.86 -13.63 8.96
C ILE A 591 -20.05 -13.73 7.45
N ARG A 592 -21.21 -13.35 6.91
CA ARG A 592 -21.47 -13.39 5.45
C ARG A 592 -20.65 -12.34 4.70
N GLU A 593 -20.58 -11.11 5.20
CA GLU A 593 -19.81 -10.03 4.57
C GLU A 593 -18.30 -10.36 4.58
N TYR A 594 -17.80 -10.88 5.71
CA TYR A 594 -16.41 -11.34 5.84
C TYR A 594 -16.10 -12.57 4.97
N GLN A 595 -17.02 -13.53 4.86
CA GLN A 595 -16.87 -14.67 3.95
C GLN A 595 -16.89 -14.24 2.48
N SER A 596 -17.63 -13.18 2.13
CA SER A 596 -17.60 -12.62 0.77
C SER A 596 -16.27 -11.92 0.46
N LEU A 597 -15.66 -11.27 1.46
CA LEU A 597 -14.34 -10.64 1.36
C LEU A 597 -13.17 -11.65 1.33
N LYS A 598 -13.36 -12.88 1.84
CA LYS A 598 -12.37 -13.97 1.77
C LYS A 598 -12.45 -14.78 0.47
N ARG A 599 -13.61 -14.76 -0.21
CA ARG A 599 -13.86 -15.49 -1.47
C ARG A 599 -13.53 -14.67 -2.73
N LYS A 600 -13.23 -13.39 -2.57
CA LYS A 600 -12.68 -12.50 -3.59
C LYS A 600 -11.22 -12.25 -3.25
#